data_AF-A0A842PGZ6-F1
#
_entry.id   AF-A0A842PGZ6-F1
#
_cell.length_a   1.000
_cell.length_b   1.000
_cell.length_c   1.000
_cell.angle_alpha   90.00
_cell.angle_beta   90.00
_cell.angle_gamma   90.00
#
_symmetry.space_group_name_H-M   'P 1'
#
loop_
_entity.id
_entity.type
_entity.pdbx_description
1 polymer ?
#
loop_
_entity_poly.entity_id
_entity_poly.type
_entity_poly.pdbx_seq_one_letter_code
_entity_poly.pdbx_strand_id
1 'polypeptide(L)'
;RLRHLGSYDAPRAVLKRIPGVKIKEMTHNKERATCCGVSALLTCGPVARRMQIERLIEAEQTKASKLVVACPKCWIHLDCAYASNPELGMGKDKIEIQMEDLTMTVASRLDLKFQKV
;
A
#
# COMPACT_ATOMS: atom_id res chain seq x y z
N ARG A 1 -4.54 -1.61 11.98
CA ARG A 1 -5.22 -0.32 11.67
C ARG A 1 -4.46 0.81 12.37
N LEU A 2 -3.31 1.22 11.83
CA LEU A 2 -2.39 2.11 12.56
C LEU A 2 -2.96 3.54 12.74
N ARG A 3 -3.62 4.09 11.71
CA ARG A 3 -4.30 5.39 11.77
C ARG A 3 -5.31 5.51 12.91
N HIS A 4 -6.14 4.49 13.12
CA HIS A 4 -7.17 4.50 14.17
C HIS A 4 -6.59 4.33 15.59
N LEU A 5 -5.30 3.95 15.68
CA LEU A 5 -4.57 3.85 16.95
C LEU A 5 -3.67 5.07 17.20
N GLY A 6 -3.76 6.11 16.37
CA GLY A 6 -2.86 7.27 16.44
C GLY A 6 -1.40 6.95 16.12
N SER A 7 -1.11 5.76 15.61
CA SER A 7 0.25 5.30 15.34
C SER A 7 0.65 5.65 13.91
N TYR A 8 1.27 6.81 13.73
CA TYR A 8 1.71 7.29 12.42
C TYR A 8 3.21 7.14 12.21
N ASP A 9 4.00 7.48 13.22
CA ASP A 9 5.44 7.56 13.08
C ASP A 9 6.13 6.22 13.27
N ALA A 10 5.56 5.31 14.07
CA ALA A 10 6.10 3.96 14.29
C ALA A 10 6.39 3.19 12.98
N PRO A 11 5.43 3.02 12.03
CA PRO A 11 5.72 2.34 10.76
C PRO A 11 6.76 3.08 9.91
N ARG A 12 6.78 4.43 9.94
CA ARG A 12 7.76 5.24 9.22
C ARG A 12 9.15 5.08 9.81
N ALA A 13 9.26 5.02 11.13
CA ALA A 13 10.51 4.83 11.84
C ALA A 13 11.14 3.47 11.48
N VAL A 14 10.33 2.41 11.37
CA VAL A 14 10.79 1.10 10.89
C VAL A 14 11.33 1.21 9.47
N LEU A 15 10.57 1.79 8.53
CA LEU A 15 11.00 1.93 7.14
C LEU A 15 12.26 2.79 6.96
N LYS A 16 12.41 3.87 7.75
CA LYS A 16 13.61 4.75 7.73
C LYS A 16 14.89 4.05 8.18
N ARG A 17 14.79 2.97 8.96
CA ARG A 17 15.95 2.19 9.41
C ARG A 17 16.45 1.22 8.35
N ILE A 18 15.69 0.98 7.28
CA ILE A 18 16.08 0.08 6.20
C ILE A 18 17.04 0.84 5.25
N PRO A 19 18.29 0.35 5.05
CA PRO A 19 19.22 0.99 4.12
C PRO A 19 18.64 1.11 2.70
N GLY A 20 18.83 2.28 2.10
CA GLY A 20 18.38 2.59 0.74
C GLY A 20 16.88 2.89 0.58
N VAL A 21 16.07 2.78 1.64
CA VAL A 21 14.64 3.13 1.58
C VAL A 21 14.45 4.64 1.76
N LYS A 22 13.72 5.27 0.82
CA LYS A 22 13.29 6.66 0.91
C LYS A 22 11.77 6.70 0.96
N ILE A 23 11.21 7.30 2.02
CA ILE A 23 9.77 7.47 2.17
C ILE A 23 9.33 8.68 1.35
N LYS A 24 8.32 8.48 0.50
CA LYS A 24 7.55 9.55 -0.13
C LYS A 24 6.14 9.54 0.44
N GLU A 25 5.70 10.68 0.95
CA GLU A 25 4.36 10.82 1.50
C GLU A 25 3.36 11.07 0.38
N MET A 26 2.20 10.42 0.47
CA MET A 26 1.04 10.76 -0.34
C MET A 26 0.39 12.05 0.18
N THR A 27 -0.45 12.71 -0.64
CA THR A 27 -1.19 13.94 -0.31
C THR A 27 -1.98 13.82 1.00
N HIS A 28 -2.67 12.70 1.16
CA HIS A 28 -3.41 12.23 2.32
C HIS A 28 -2.53 11.27 3.12
N ASN A 29 -1.89 11.81 4.14
CA ASN A 29 -1.07 11.05 5.08
C ASN A 29 -1.54 11.26 6.53
N LYS A 30 -0.97 10.47 7.45
CA LYS A 30 -1.25 10.49 8.89
C LYS A 30 -2.76 10.43 9.21
N GLU A 31 -3.30 11.41 9.94
CA GLU A 31 -4.71 11.51 10.32
C GLU A 31 -5.64 11.63 9.10
N ARG A 32 -5.15 12.27 8.03
CA ARG A 32 -5.85 12.45 6.76
C ARG A 32 -5.76 11.24 5.83
N ALA A 33 -4.99 10.21 6.18
CA ALA A 33 -4.87 9.02 5.34
C ALA A 33 -6.22 8.34 5.13
N THR A 34 -6.55 8.06 3.87
CA THR A 34 -7.78 7.37 3.48
C THR A 34 -7.73 5.88 3.85
N CYS A 35 -8.88 5.21 3.90
CA CYS A 35 -8.99 3.75 4.09
C CYS A 35 -9.08 3.04 2.74
N CYS A 36 -8.87 1.72 2.67
CA CYS A 36 -9.19 0.93 1.46
C CYS A 36 -10.70 0.63 1.30
N GLY A 37 -11.55 1.19 2.17
CA GLY A 37 -13.01 1.05 2.10
C GLY A 37 -13.59 -0.28 2.57
N VAL A 38 -12.75 -1.27 2.92
CA VAL A 38 -13.20 -2.61 3.32
C VAL A 38 -13.14 -2.78 4.84
N SER A 39 -14.30 -2.87 5.48
CA SER A 39 -14.40 -3.22 6.90
C SER A 39 -14.59 -4.72 7.06
N ALA A 40 -13.73 -5.36 7.85
CA ALA A 40 -13.84 -6.77 8.24
C ALA A 40 -13.98 -7.83 7.11
N LEU A 41 -13.76 -7.48 5.83
CA LEU A 41 -14.11 -8.29 4.63
C LEU A 41 -15.61 -8.36 4.31
N LEU A 42 -16.44 -7.55 4.96
CA LEU A 42 -17.89 -7.58 4.78
C LEU A 42 -18.36 -6.71 3.61
N THR A 43 -17.53 -5.76 3.16
CA THR A 43 -17.95 -4.75 2.18
C THR A 43 -16.89 -4.55 1.09
N CYS A 44 -17.12 -5.11 -0.10
CA CYS A 44 -16.30 -4.89 -1.30
C CYS A 44 -17.17 -4.36 -2.48
N GLY A 45 -17.99 -3.36 -2.19
CA GLY A 45 -18.90 -2.75 -3.18
C GLY A 45 -18.26 -1.62 -4.00
N PRO A 46 -19.04 -0.96 -4.88
CA PRO A 46 -18.58 0.11 -5.77
C PRO A 46 -17.94 1.30 -5.03
N VAL A 47 -18.44 1.65 -3.85
CA VAL A 47 -17.89 2.74 -3.03
C VAL A 47 -16.48 2.40 -2.54
N ALA A 48 -16.28 1.20 -1.99
CA ALA A 48 -14.97 0.73 -1.56
C ALA A 48 -13.98 0.70 -2.75
N ARG A 49 -14.46 0.25 -3.91
CA ARG A 49 -13.68 0.24 -5.15
C ARG A 49 -13.23 1.63 -5.58
N ARG A 50 -14.11 2.64 -5.52
CA ARG A 50 -13.74 4.03 -5.82
C ARG A 50 -12.64 4.53 -4.89
N MET A 51 -12.78 4.30 -3.57
CA MET A 51 -11.77 4.70 -2.59
C MET A 51 -10.41 4.02 -2.82
N GLN A 52 -10.41 2.74 -3.26
CA GLN A 52 -9.19 2.00 -3.58
C GLN A 52 -8.49 2.62 -4.79
N ILE A 53 -9.23 2.92 -5.86
CA ILE A 53 -8.71 3.52 -7.09
C ILE A 53 -8.13 4.92 -6.80
N GLU A 54 -8.88 5.78 -6.11
CA GLU A 54 -8.41 7.13 -5.74
C GLU A 54 -7.08 7.07 -4.96
N ARG A 55 -6.98 6.13 -4.01
CA ARG A 55 -5.75 5.93 -3.24
C ARG A 55 -4.58 5.40 -4.07
N LEU A 56 -4.84 4.52 -5.04
CA LEU A 56 -3.82 4.00 -5.95
C LEU A 56 -3.27 5.11 -6.84
N ILE A 57 -4.15 5.93 -7.44
CA ILE A 57 -3.76 7.12 -8.22
C ILE A 57 -2.89 8.06 -7.38
N GLU A 58 -3.29 8.30 -6.13
CA GLU A 58 -2.52 9.14 -5.22
C GLU A 58 -1.13 8.54 -4.90
N ALA A 59 -1.04 7.22 -4.73
CA ALA A 59 0.22 6.53 -4.56
C ALA A 59 1.13 6.69 -5.79
N GLU A 60 0.58 6.57 -7.00
CA GLU A 60 1.30 6.76 -8.26
C GLU A 60 1.83 8.19 -8.43
N GLN A 61 1.05 9.20 -8.02
CA GLN A 61 1.47 10.61 -8.07
C GLN A 61 2.74 10.90 -7.27
N THR A 62 3.04 10.09 -6.24
CA THR A 62 4.30 10.21 -5.49
C THR A 62 5.53 9.81 -6.31
N LYS A 63 5.34 9.06 -7.40
CA LYS A 63 6.41 8.42 -8.18
C LYS A 63 7.30 7.52 -7.30
N ALA A 64 6.72 6.90 -6.27
CA ALA A 64 7.39 5.86 -5.50
C ALA A 64 7.38 4.55 -6.30
N SER A 65 8.46 3.77 -6.18
CA SER A 65 8.52 2.46 -6.83
C SER A 65 7.66 1.40 -6.13
N LYS A 66 7.29 1.64 -4.88
CA LYS A 66 6.56 0.68 -4.05
C LYS A 66 5.60 1.35 -3.08
N LEU A 67 4.36 0.85 -3.02
CA LEU A 67 3.38 1.17 -2.00
C LEU A 67 3.44 0.12 -0.88
N VAL A 68 3.83 0.56 0.33
CA VAL A 68 3.91 -0.30 1.51
C VAL A 68 2.67 -0.13 2.38
N VAL A 69 2.04 -1.24 2.78
CA VAL A 69 0.86 -1.24 3.66
C VAL A 69 1.07 -2.07 4.92
N ALA A 70 0.49 -1.66 6.05
CA ALA A 70 0.62 -2.39 7.32
C ALA A 70 -0.59 -3.30 7.64
N CYS A 71 -1.43 -3.59 6.64
CA CYS A 71 -2.66 -4.35 6.82
C CYS A 71 -2.81 -5.30 5.63
N PRO A 72 -2.77 -6.63 5.85
CA PRO A 72 -2.92 -7.61 4.77
C PRO A 72 -4.23 -7.42 3.97
N LYS A 73 -5.31 -6.99 4.64
CA LYS A 73 -6.59 -6.69 3.95
C LYS A 73 -6.48 -5.49 3.01
N CYS A 74 -5.70 -4.47 3.37
CA CYS A 74 -5.46 -3.34 2.47
C CYS A 74 -4.68 -3.80 1.24
N TRP A 75 -3.65 -4.65 1.43
CA TRP A 75 -2.86 -5.20 0.34
C TRP A 75 -3.74 -5.95 -0.67
N ILE A 76 -4.49 -6.97 -0.21
CA ILE A 76 -5.36 -7.80 -1.07
C ILE A 76 -6.34 -6.96 -1.90
N HIS A 77 -7.00 -5.96 -1.29
CA HIS A 77 -8.04 -5.21 -1.99
C HIS A 77 -7.49 -4.10 -2.88
N LEU A 78 -6.36 -3.49 -2.51
CA LEU A 78 -5.67 -2.55 -3.40
C LEU A 78 -5.09 -3.30 -4.60
N ASP A 79 -4.50 -4.49 -4.39
CA ASP A 79 -4.00 -5.36 -5.45
C ASP A 79 -5.10 -5.83 -6.40
N CYS A 80 -6.23 -6.31 -5.85
CA CYS A 80 -7.40 -6.66 -6.64
C CYS A 80 -7.94 -5.45 -7.44
N ALA A 81 -8.05 -4.27 -6.82
CA ALA A 81 -8.51 -3.06 -7.50
C ALA A 81 -7.55 -2.61 -8.60
N TYR A 82 -6.25 -2.70 -8.36
CA TYR A 82 -5.20 -2.40 -9.32
C TYR A 82 -5.27 -3.33 -10.53
N ALA A 83 -5.27 -4.64 -10.30
CA ALA A 83 -5.30 -5.67 -11.35
C ALA A 83 -6.57 -5.62 -12.20
N SER A 84 -7.71 -5.25 -11.61
CA SER A 84 -9.00 -5.19 -12.30
C SER A 84 -9.29 -3.84 -12.98
N ASN A 85 -8.42 -2.85 -12.84
CA ASN A 85 -8.61 -1.53 -13.46
C ASN A 85 -7.77 -1.40 -14.75
N PRO A 86 -8.40 -1.20 -15.92
CA PRO A 86 -7.70 -1.00 -17.19
C PRO A 86 -6.73 0.19 -17.21
N GLU A 87 -6.97 1.23 -16.42
CA GLU A 87 -6.11 2.42 -16.40
C GLU A 87 -4.91 2.28 -15.45
N LEU A 88 -4.95 1.34 -14.51
CA LEU A 88 -3.88 1.12 -13.52
C LEU A 88 -3.09 -0.17 -13.80
N GLY A 89 -3.78 -1.31 -13.99
CA GLY A 89 -3.16 -2.64 -14.09
C GLY A 89 -3.18 -3.30 -15.47
N MET A 90 -4.08 -2.91 -16.39
CA MET A 90 -4.24 -3.57 -17.71
C MET A 90 -4.05 -2.64 -18.94
N GLY A 91 -3.60 -1.41 -18.75
CA GLY A 91 -3.43 -0.42 -19.83
C GLY A 91 -2.08 -0.54 -20.55
N LYS A 92 -1.95 0.06 -21.74
CA LYS A 92 -0.71 0.06 -22.55
C LYS A 92 0.34 1.07 -22.08
N ASP A 93 -0.06 2.09 -21.33
CA ASP A 93 0.82 3.14 -20.77
C ASP A 93 1.01 2.96 -19.25
N LYS A 94 1.56 1.81 -18.84
CA LYS A 94 1.59 1.39 -17.42
C LYS A 94 2.52 2.23 -16.55
N ILE A 95 2.01 2.67 -15.41
CA ILE A 95 2.80 2.94 -14.21
C ILE A 95 2.65 1.74 -13.28
N GLU A 96 3.72 0.98 -13.10
CA GLU A 96 3.73 -0.24 -12.30
C GLU A 96 4.19 0.10 -10.87
N ILE A 97 3.25 0.43 -9.98
CA ILE A 97 3.56 0.55 -8.56
C ILE A 97 3.50 -0.83 -7.89
N GLN A 98 4.64 -1.32 -7.41
CA GLN A 98 4.67 -2.58 -6.68
C GLN A 98 3.99 -2.40 -5.31
N MET A 99 3.18 -3.36 -4.90
CA MET A 99 2.58 -3.36 -3.57
C MET A 99 3.20 -4.43 -2.68
N GLU A 100 3.47 -4.08 -1.43
CA GLU A 100 4.01 -5.01 -0.43
C GLU A 100 3.48 -4.66 0.95
N ASP A 101 3.40 -5.64 1.85
CA ASP A 101 3.13 -5.35 3.25
C ASP A 101 4.42 -5.05 4.04
N LEU A 102 4.28 -4.29 5.12
CA LEU A 102 5.39 -3.85 5.96
C LEU A 102 6.27 -5.00 6.47
N THR A 103 5.67 -6.16 6.77
CA THR A 103 6.37 -7.34 7.28
C THR A 103 7.30 -7.89 6.22
N MET A 104 6.81 -8.06 4.99
CA MET A 104 7.62 -8.53 3.86
C MET A 104 8.72 -7.54 3.46
N THR A 105 8.43 -6.24 3.49
CA THR A 105 9.44 -5.20 3.24
C THR A 105 10.58 -5.26 4.26
N VAL A 106 10.28 -5.53 5.53
CA VAL A 106 11.31 -5.71 6.57
C VAL A 106 12.01 -7.06 6.39
N ALA A 107 11.26 -8.14 6.24
CA ALA A 107 11.78 -9.51 6.15
C ALA A 107 12.75 -9.70 4.98
N SER A 108 12.47 -9.11 3.81
CA SER A 108 13.33 -9.16 2.62
C SER A 108 14.68 -8.45 2.79
N ARG A 109 14.85 -7.68 3.88
CA ARG A 109 16.07 -6.93 4.21
C ARG A 109 16.76 -7.43 5.47
N LEU A 110 16.15 -8.40 6.14
CA LEU A 110 16.88 -9.25 7.05
C LEU A 110 17.60 -10.29 6.19
N ASP A 111 18.81 -10.72 6.58
CA ASP A 111 19.54 -11.84 5.95
C ASP A 111 18.84 -13.21 6.14
N LEU A 112 17.51 -13.19 6.26
CA LEU A 112 16.66 -14.35 6.27
C LEU A 112 16.55 -14.83 4.82
N LYS A 113 17.37 -15.81 4.46
CA LYS A 113 17.23 -16.57 3.22
C LYS A 113 15.87 -17.27 3.24
N PHE A 114 14.83 -16.60 2.75
CA PHE A 114 13.57 -17.26 2.44
C PHE A 114 13.78 -18.07 1.16
N GLN A 115 14.09 -19.36 1.32
CA GLN A 115 13.89 -20.33 0.25
C GLN A 115 12.44 -20.20 -0.21
N LYS A 116 12.23 -19.93 -1.49
CA LYS A 116 10.94 -20.19 -2.13
C LYS A 116 10.64 -21.68 -1.90
N VAL A 117 9.66 -21.97 -1.05
CA VAL A 117 9.00 -23.27 -0.97
C VAL A 117 8.03 -23.37 -2.13
#